data_AF-A0A2E4DWZ9-F1
#
_entry.id   AF-A0A2E4DWZ9-F1
#
_cell.length_a   1.000
_cell.length_b   1.000
_cell.length_c   1.000
_cell.angle_alpha   90.00
_cell.angle_beta   90.00
_cell.angle_gamma   90.00
#
_symmetry.space_group_name_H-M   'P 1'
#
loop_
_entity.id
_entity.type
_entity.pdbx_description
1 polymer ?
#
loop_
_entity_poly.entity_id
_entity_poly.type
_entity_poly.pdbx_seq_one_letter_code
_entity_poly.pdbx_strand_id
1 'polypeptide(L)'
;MRKECSICKEEFDFLYKKGEQLPQYFPFCSSRCKQVDLARWLNEKYQISSPIMLEELSADDEERLANFLSDKVNGDYTSDE
;
A
#
# COMPACT_ATOMS: atom_id res chain seq x y z
N MET A 1 8.86 -12.96 23.60
CA MET A 1 7.45 -12.54 23.66
C MET A 1 6.73 -13.16 22.49
N ARG A 2 5.50 -13.64 22.66
CA ARG A 2 4.71 -14.15 21.52
C ARG A 2 4.22 -12.98 20.65
N LYS A 3 4.29 -13.16 19.34
CA LYS A 3 3.83 -12.21 18.33
C LYS A 3 2.99 -12.93 17.29
N GLU A 4 1.96 -12.24 16.80
CA GLU A 4 1.12 -12.73 15.71
C GLU A 4 1.72 -12.30 14.36
N CYS A 5 1.80 -13.23 13.41
CA CYS A 5 2.19 -12.90 12.05
C CYS A 5 1.03 -12.18 11.32
N SER A 6 1.28 -10.99 10.76
CA SER A 6 0.26 -10.22 10.02
C SER A 6 -0.29 -10.92 8.76
N ILE A 7 0.41 -11.93 8.25
CA ILE A 7 0.08 -12.63 7.01
C ILE A 7 -0.72 -13.91 7.24
N CYS A 8 -0.25 -14.80 8.12
CA CYS A 8 -0.87 -16.11 8.33
C CYS A 8 -1.51 -16.28 9.71
N LYS A 9 -1.40 -15.28 10.60
CA LYS A 9 -2.00 -15.27 11.94
C LYS A 9 -1.44 -16.29 12.93
N GLU A 10 -0.38 -17.01 12.54
CA GLU A 10 0.36 -17.89 13.43
C GLU A 10 1.04 -17.09 14.55
N GLU A 11 0.96 -17.59 15.78
CA GLU A 11 1.73 -17.05 16.90
C GLU A 11 3.16 -17.62 16.87
N PHE A 12 4.15 -16.75 17.00
CA PHE A 12 5.55 -17.15 17.02
C PHE A 12 6.34 -16.40 18.10
N ASP A 13 7.41 -17.01 18.57
CA ASP A 13 8.29 -16.39 19.54
C ASP A 13 9.20 -15.35 18.89
N PHE A 14 9.07 -14.13 19.38
CA PHE A 14 9.96 -13.02 19.06
C PHE A 14 10.84 -12.71 20.27
N LEU A 15 12.15 -12.89 20.11
CA LEU A 15 13.15 -12.56 21.11
C LEU A 15 13.80 -11.23 20.75
N TYR A 16 13.29 -10.14 21.32
CA TYR A 16 13.99 -8.86 21.30
C TYR A 16 15.06 -8.86 22.37
N LYS A 17 16.30 -8.60 21.97
CA LYS A 17 17.42 -8.37 22.88
C LYS A 17 18.15 -7.12 22.44
N LYS A 18 18.32 -6.19 23.38
CA LYS A 18 19.00 -4.92 23.12
C LYS A 18 20.44 -5.20 22.68
N GLY A 19 20.83 -4.69 21.52
CA GLY A 19 22.18 -4.88 20.96
C GLY A 19 22.35 -6.13 20.07
N GLU A 20 21.32 -6.98 19.93
CA GLU A 20 21.29 -8.06 18.94
C GLU A 20 20.48 -7.63 17.70
N GLN A 21 20.79 -8.25 16.56
CA GLN A 21 19.98 -8.08 15.36
C GLN A 21 18.58 -8.70 15.56
N LEU A 22 17.58 -8.11 14.91
CA LEU A 22 16.23 -8.68 14.90
C LEU A 22 16.24 -10.07 14.24
N PRO A 23 15.30 -10.97 14.61
CA PRO A 23 15.13 -12.24 13.91
C PRO A 23 14.95 -12.03 12.41
N GLN A 24 15.55 -12.90 11.61
CA GLN A 24 15.69 -12.75 10.16
C GLN A 24 14.40 -12.40 9.40
N TYR A 25 13.26 -12.93 9.84
CA TYR A 25 11.97 -12.76 9.18
C TYR A 25 11.02 -11.82 9.90
N PHE A 26 11.42 -11.23 11.03
CA PHE A 26 10.58 -10.28 11.75
C PHE A 26 10.15 -9.13 10.82
N PRO A 27 8.85 -8.73 10.81
CA PRO A 27 7.76 -9.07 11.74
C PRO A 27 6.93 -10.32 11.38
N PHE A 28 7.42 -11.17 10.47
CA PHE A 28 6.73 -12.38 10.01
C PHE A 28 7.29 -13.65 10.66
N CYS A 29 6.51 -14.73 10.64
CA CYS A 29 6.93 -16.03 11.18
C CYS A 29 7.95 -16.76 10.28
N SER A 30 8.05 -16.41 8.98
CA SER A 30 8.88 -17.14 8.02
C SER A 30 9.17 -16.35 6.74
N SER A 31 10.11 -16.86 5.94
CA SER A 31 10.42 -16.35 4.58
C SER A 31 9.18 -16.33 3.68
N ARG A 32 8.31 -17.34 3.76
CA ARG A 32 7.07 -17.41 2.97
C ARG A 32 6.17 -16.21 3.24
N CYS A 33 5.91 -15.90 4.51
CA CYS A 33 5.04 -14.78 4.88
C CYS A 33 5.64 -13.43 4.45
N LYS A 34 6.96 -13.26 4.55
CA LYS A 34 7.65 -12.07 4.01
C LYS A 34 7.43 -11.89 2.50
N GLN A 35 7.55 -12.97 1.73
CA GLN A 35 7.35 -12.93 0.27
C GLN A 35 5.88 -12.65 -0.10
N VAL A 36 4.93 -13.22 0.63
CA VAL A 36 3.50 -12.96 0.41
C VAL A 36 3.15 -11.51 0.70
N ASP A 37 3.70 -10.93 1.77
CA ASP A 37 3.52 -9.50 2.05
C ASP A 37 4.06 -8.64 0.91
N LEU A 38 5.30 -8.92 0.46
CA LEU A 38 5.89 -8.23 -0.69
C LEU A 38 5.04 -8.35 -1.95
N ALA A 39 4.50 -9.53 -2.24
CA ALA A 39 3.59 -9.71 -3.36
C ALA A 39 2.31 -8.86 -3.21
N ARG A 40 1.76 -8.74 -2.00
CA ARG A 40 0.60 -7.85 -1.75
C ARG A 40 0.92 -6.39 -2.02
N TRP A 41 2.12 -5.93 -1.66
CA TRP A 41 2.59 -4.59 -2.00
C TRP A 41 2.68 -4.39 -3.52
N LEU A 42 3.36 -5.30 -4.23
CA LEU A 42 3.56 -5.20 -5.68
C LEU A 42 2.26 -5.31 -6.49
N ASN A 43 1.23 -5.96 -5.93
CA ASN A 43 -0.08 -6.11 -6.55
C ASN A 43 -1.12 -5.13 -6.00
N GLU A 44 -0.67 -4.02 -5.37
CA GLU A 44 -1.52 -2.94 -4.87
C GLU A 44 -2.66 -3.42 -3.93
N LYS A 45 -2.46 -4.53 -3.22
CA LYS A 45 -3.46 -5.07 -2.29
C LYS A 45 -3.56 -4.26 -1.00
N TYR A 46 -2.53 -3.48 -0.68
CA TYR A 46 -2.55 -2.51 0.40
C TYR A 46 -2.92 -1.13 -0.17
N GLN A 47 -4.19 -0.94 -0.46
CA GLN A 47 -4.75 0.32 -0.94
C GLN A 47 -5.71 0.90 0.10
N ILE A 48 -5.59 2.19 0.37
CA ILE A 48 -6.61 2.95 1.10
C ILE A 48 -7.45 3.65 0.05
N SER A 49 -8.66 3.15 -0.18
CA SER A 49 -9.62 3.75 -1.11
C SER A 49 -10.71 4.47 -0.31
N SER A 50 -10.89 5.76 -0.58
CA SER A 50 -12.04 6.54 -0.11
C SER A 50 -12.63 7.32 -1.28
N PRO A 51 -13.93 7.67 -1.24
CA PRO A 51 -14.47 8.67 -2.14
C PRO A 51 -13.69 9.98 -2.02
N ILE A 52 -13.55 10.68 -3.13
CA ILE A 52 -12.95 12.03 -3.13
C ILE A 52 -14.01 13.00 -2.61
N MET A 53 -13.67 13.73 -1.55
CA MET A 53 -14.48 14.84 -1.02
C MET A 53 -13.90 16.15 -1.57
N LEU A 54 -14.73 17.03 -2.13
CA LEU A 54 -14.24 18.28 -2.72
C LEU A 54 -13.56 19.17 -1.67
N GLU A 55 -14.05 19.15 -0.44
CA GLU A 55 -13.52 19.97 0.66
C GLU A 55 -12.11 19.54 1.12
N GLU A 56 -11.65 18.35 0.72
CA GLU A 56 -10.31 17.83 1.02
C GLU A 56 -9.31 18.06 -0.12
N LEU A 57 -9.76 18.57 -1.27
CA LEU A 57 -8.91 18.84 -2.42
C LEU A 57 -8.09 20.10 -2.19
N SER A 58 -6.81 20.05 -2.59
CA SER A 58 -6.02 21.26 -2.72
C SER A 58 -6.44 22.03 -3.97
N ALA A 59 -6.19 23.34 -4.01
CA ALA A 59 -6.44 24.15 -5.21
C ALA A 59 -5.72 23.57 -6.45
N ASP A 60 -4.52 23.00 -6.28
CA ASP A 60 -3.77 22.33 -7.34
C ASP A 60 -4.48 21.05 -7.83
N ASP A 61 -5.11 20.29 -6.93
CA ASP A 61 -5.86 19.09 -7.30
C ASP A 61 -7.18 19.45 -7.99
N GLU A 62 -7.85 20.52 -7.56
CA GLU A 62 -9.04 21.05 -8.24
C GLU A 62 -8.70 21.49 -9.67
N GLU A 63 -7.58 22.19 -9.88
CA GLU A 63 -7.13 22.60 -11.21
C GLU A 63 -6.81 21.40 -12.11
N ARG A 64 -6.10 20.39 -11.58
CA ARG A 64 -5.81 19.14 -12.32
C ARG A 64 -7.07 18.39 -12.72
N LEU A 65 -8.06 18.31 -11.83
CA LEU A 65 -9.34 17.67 -12.12
C LEU A 65 -10.11 18.47 -13.18
N ALA A 66 -10.12 19.79 -13.10
CA ALA A 66 -10.76 20.65 -14.09
C ALA A 66 -10.13 20.47 -15.49
N ASN A 67 -8.80 20.42 -15.57
CA ASN A 67 -8.07 20.17 -16.81
C ASN A 67 -8.42 18.79 -17.38
N PHE A 68 -8.36 17.73 -16.56
CA PHE A 68 -8.72 16.37 -16.98
C PHE A 68 -10.16 16.26 -17.49
N LEU A 69 -11.12 16.93 -16.84
CA LEU A 69 -12.51 16.94 -17.27
C LEU A 69 -12.70 17.75 -18.57
N SER A 70 -11.97 18.85 -18.75
CA SER A 70 -12.00 19.61 -20.00
C SER A 70 -11.45 18.80 -21.18
N ASP A 71 -10.40 18.01 -20.98
CA ASP A 71 -9.83 17.13 -22.00
C ASP A 71 -10.83 16.02 -22.40
N LYS A 72 -11.56 15.48 -21.42
CA LYS A 72 -12.62 14.48 -21.65
C LYS A 72 -13.82 15.06 -22.41
N VAL A 73 -14.17 16.31 -22.19
CA VAL A 73 -15.30 16.99 -22.86
C VAL A 73 -14.95 17.40 -24.30
N ASN A 74 -13.68 17.73 -24.56
CA ASN A 74 -13.22 18.16 -25.88
C ASN A 74 -12.89 17.01 -26.84
N GLY A 75 -12.93 15.75 -26.38
CA GLY A 75 -12.94 14.57 -27.26
C GLY A 75 -11.66 14.34 -28.07
N ASP A 76 -10.49 14.77 -27.58
CA ASP A 76 -9.22 14.35 -28.18
C ASP A 76 -8.75 13.04 -27.55
N TYR A 77 -9.25 11.94 -28.10
CA TYR A 77 -8.77 10.59 -27.79
C TYR A 77 -7.51 10.37 -28.63
N THR A 78 -6.34 10.83 -28.18
CA THR A 78 -5.10 10.23 -28.68
C THR A 78 -5.06 8.81 -28.13
N SER A 79 -5.49 7.87 -28.96
CA SER A 79 -5.29 6.44 -28.75
C SER A 79 -3.79 6.18 -28.78
N ASP A 80 -3.16 6.18 -27.62
CA ASP A 80 -1.83 5.60 -27.47
C ASP A 80 -1.98 4.07 -27.40
N GLU A 81 -1.43 3.40 -28.41
CA GLU A 81 -1.24 1.94 -28.49
C GLU A 81 -0.39 1.38 -27.34
#